data_AF-A0A6M3LMP2-F1
#
_entry.id   AF-A0A6M3LMP2-F1
#
_cell.length_a   1.000
_cell.length_b   1.000
_cell.length_c   1.000
_cell.angle_alpha   90.00
_cell.angle_beta   90.00
_cell.angle_gamma   90.00
#
_symmetry.space_group_name_H-M   'P 1'
#
loop_
_entity.id
_entity.type
_entity.pdbx_description
1 polymer ?
#
loop_
_entity_poly.entity_id
_entity_poly.type
_entity_poly.pdbx_seq_one_letter_code
_entity_poly.pdbx_strand_id
1 'polypeptide(L)'
;MNPSEFIASQDLQLYHLNEKPCPSTKEGAIYIGVKKGEPIPELFIPLILKKNLNFVENVVYKNSEPVFTEEQKVKYGLVDVVSNKDMKVKRSKYSYEALIIKLNELDEKEFKKWLEKETGYDLDRRKSARELIVEVLRIQAEELL
;
A
#
# COMPACT_ATOMS: atom_id res chain seq x y z
N MET A 1 -16.55 7.17 -13.30
CA MET A 1 -15.13 7.61 -13.25
C MET A 1 -14.47 7.30 -14.58
N ASN A 2 -13.54 8.14 -15.03
CA ASN A 2 -12.80 7.91 -16.26
C ASN A 2 -11.71 6.85 -16.04
N PRO A 3 -11.56 5.88 -16.96
CA PRO A 3 -10.42 4.96 -16.96
C PRO A 3 -9.14 5.70 -17.35
N SER A 4 -8.02 5.37 -16.72
CA SER A 4 -6.70 5.86 -17.12
C SER A 4 -6.02 4.94 -18.15
N GLU A 5 -4.90 5.38 -18.70
CA GLU A 5 -4.02 4.52 -19.49
C GLU A 5 -3.21 3.49 -18.68
N PHE A 6 -3.26 3.57 -17.34
CA PHE A 6 -2.47 2.70 -16.46
C PHE A 6 -3.25 1.45 -16.09
N ILE A 7 -2.58 0.30 -16.20
CA ILE A 7 -3.18 -1.02 -16.02
C ILE A 7 -2.80 -1.56 -14.64
N ALA A 8 -3.77 -2.14 -13.94
CA ALA A 8 -3.55 -2.78 -12.65
C ALA A 8 -2.73 -4.08 -12.81
N SER A 9 -1.58 -4.17 -12.14
CA SER A 9 -0.73 -5.37 -12.16
C SER A 9 -1.29 -6.55 -11.34
N GLN A 10 -2.27 -6.26 -10.47
CA GLN A 10 -2.99 -7.18 -9.61
C GLN A 10 -4.40 -6.65 -9.31
N ASP A 11 -5.23 -7.44 -8.64
CA ASP A 11 -6.55 -6.97 -8.18
C ASP A 11 -6.39 -5.87 -7.12
N LEU A 12 -7.07 -4.74 -7.31
CA LEU A 12 -7.01 -3.58 -6.42
C LEU A 12 -8.35 -3.33 -5.75
N GLN A 13 -8.27 -2.95 -4.48
CA GLN A 13 -9.39 -2.45 -3.70
C GLN A 13 -9.16 -0.98 -3.41
N LEU A 14 -9.96 -0.12 -4.04
CA LEU A 14 -9.81 1.32 -4.00
C LEU A 14 -11.03 1.93 -3.30
N TYR A 15 -10.81 3.00 -2.54
CA TYR A 15 -11.86 3.67 -1.79
C TYR A 15 -11.82 5.17 -2.04
N HIS A 16 -12.97 5.80 -2.22
CA HIS A 16 -13.06 7.25 -2.37
C HIS A 16 -14.23 7.85 -1.61
N LEU A 17 -14.09 9.11 -1.21
CA LEU A 17 -15.15 9.91 -0.61
C LEU A 17 -15.19 11.25 -1.33
N ASN A 18 -16.37 11.65 -1.83
CA ASN A 18 -16.55 12.90 -2.59
C ASN A 18 -15.52 13.05 -3.71
N GLU A 19 -15.38 12.01 -4.53
CA GLU A 19 -14.41 11.95 -5.65
C GLU A 19 -12.96 12.23 -5.24
N LYS A 20 -12.56 11.84 -4.02
CA LYS A 20 -11.16 11.88 -3.57
C LYS A 20 -10.75 10.52 -2.99
N PRO A 21 -9.59 9.97 -3.35
CA PRO A 21 -9.07 8.75 -2.74
C PRO A 21 -9.01 8.89 -1.22
N CYS A 22 -9.41 7.87 -0.50
CA CYS A 22 -9.41 7.87 0.96
C CYS A 22 -9.18 6.47 1.53
N PRO A 23 -8.82 6.35 2.82
CA PRO A 23 -8.79 5.06 3.50
C PRO A 23 -10.18 4.43 3.59
N SER A 24 -10.25 3.10 3.60
CA SER A 24 -11.49 2.32 3.71
C SER A 24 -12.28 2.56 5.01
N THR A 25 -11.60 3.04 6.05
CA THR A 25 -12.18 3.29 7.38
C THR A 25 -12.95 4.61 7.46
N LYS A 26 -12.90 5.45 6.42
CA LYS A 26 -13.58 6.75 6.45
C LYS A 26 -15.07 6.57 6.25
N GLU A 27 -15.86 7.13 7.16
CA GLU A 27 -17.32 7.07 7.07
C GLU A 27 -17.82 7.65 5.74
N GLY A 28 -18.69 6.91 5.05
CA GLY A 28 -19.21 7.25 3.72
C GLY A 28 -18.27 6.93 2.55
N ALA A 29 -17.13 6.26 2.76
CA ALA A 29 -16.25 5.83 1.69
C ALA A 29 -16.95 4.82 0.76
N ILE A 30 -16.76 5.02 -0.55
CA ILE A 30 -17.29 4.16 -1.62
C ILE A 30 -16.16 3.24 -2.10
N TYR A 31 -16.47 1.94 -2.16
CA TYR A 31 -15.56 0.90 -2.66
C TYR A 31 -15.59 0.78 -4.19
N ILE A 32 -14.41 0.56 -4.77
CA ILE A 32 -14.19 0.23 -6.18
C ILE A 32 -13.23 -0.95 -6.26
N GLY A 33 -13.66 -2.03 -6.90
CA GLY A 33 -12.80 -3.15 -7.28
C GLY A 33 -12.28 -2.95 -8.70
N VAL A 34 -10.96 -3.08 -8.90
CA VAL A 34 -10.32 -3.08 -10.23
C VAL A 34 -9.60 -4.41 -10.37
N LYS A 35 -9.90 -5.19 -11.42
CA LYS A 35 -9.22 -6.48 -11.61
C LYS A 35 -7.85 -6.29 -12.22
N LYS A 36 -6.97 -7.27 -12.01
CA LYS A 36 -5.71 -7.37 -12.75
C LYS A 36 -5.95 -7.26 -14.26
N GLY A 37 -5.15 -6.45 -14.93
CA GLY A 37 -5.25 -6.20 -16.37
C GLY A 37 -6.31 -5.15 -16.75
N GLU A 38 -7.08 -4.63 -15.80
CA GLU A 38 -8.05 -3.56 -16.06
C GLU A 38 -7.44 -2.17 -15.85
N PRO A 39 -7.98 -1.15 -16.55
CA PRO A 39 -7.61 0.24 -16.34
C PRO A 39 -7.92 0.72 -14.91
N ILE A 40 -6.93 1.32 -14.27
CA ILE A 40 -7.11 1.97 -12.97
C ILE A 40 -7.86 3.30 -13.21
N PRO A 41 -8.85 3.68 -12.37
CA PRO A 41 -9.53 4.96 -12.53
C PRO A 41 -8.56 6.14 -12.32
N GLU A 42 -8.66 7.17 -13.18
CA GLU A 42 -7.74 8.33 -13.20
C GLU A 42 -7.56 8.99 -11.83
N LEU A 43 -8.63 9.01 -11.03
CA LEU A 43 -8.65 9.60 -9.70
C LEU A 43 -7.55 9.05 -8.77
N PHE A 44 -7.17 7.78 -8.93
CA PHE A 44 -6.22 7.09 -8.06
C PHE A 44 -4.78 7.15 -8.58
N ILE A 45 -4.58 7.54 -9.84
CA ILE A 45 -3.26 7.52 -10.49
C ILE A 45 -2.21 8.38 -9.79
N PRO A 46 -2.49 9.64 -9.40
CA PRO A 46 -1.48 10.45 -8.71
C PRO A 46 -0.99 9.79 -7.41
N LEU A 47 -1.88 9.12 -6.67
CA LEU A 47 -1.53 8.44 -5.42
C LEU A 47 -0.75 7.16 -5.68
N ILE A 48 -1.22 6.33 -6.62
CA ILE A 48 -0.60 5.04 -6.96
C ILE A 48 0.79 5.26 -7.54
N LEU A 49 0.98 6.21 -8.46
CA LEU A 49 2.30 6.51 -9.03
C LEU A 49 3.24 7.18 -8.02
N LYS A 50 2.73 7.78 -6.95
CA LYS A 50 3.61 8.38 -5.91
C LYS A 50 4.07 7.36 -4.88
N LYS A 51 3.22 6.40 -4.52
CA LYS A 51 3.46 5.50 -3.37
C LYS A 51 3.63 4.03 -3.74
N ASN A 52 2.96 3.59 -4.81
CA ASN A 52 2.69 2.18 -5.08
C ASN A 52 2.84 1.83 -6.57
N LEU A 53 3.96 2.23 -7.19
CA LEU A 53 4.20 2.03 -8.62
C LEU A 53 4.11 0.57 -9.06
N ASN A 54 4.42 -0.36 -8.15
CA ASN A 54 4.37 -1.80 -8.38
C ASN A 54 2.95 -2.32 -8.71
N PHE A 55 1.91 -1.53 -8.41
CA PHE A 55 0.52 -1.85 -8.75
C PHE A 55 0.15 -1.46 -10.18
N VAL A 56 1.10 -0.88 -10.94
CA VAL A 56 0.92 -0.50 -12.34
C VAL A 56 1.78 -1.38 -13.22
N GLU A 57 1.16 -2.07 -14.17
CA GLU A 57 1.83 -3.05 -15.02
C GLU A 57 2.65 -2.40 -16.15
N ASN A 58 2.14 -1.33 -16.73
CA ASN A 58 2.64 -0.75 -17.98
C ASN A 58 3.50 0.52 -17.79
N VAL A 59 4.24 0.62 -16.68
CA VAL A 59 5.19 1.73 -16.49
C VAL A 59 6.48 1.46 -17.27
N VAL A 60 6.93 2.44 -18.05
CA VAL A 60 8.21 2.40 -18.76
C VAL A 60 9.31 2.89 -17.83
N TYR A 61 10.45 2.18 -17.81
CA TYR A 61 11.61 2.54 -17.00
C TYR A 61 12.83 2.87 -17.85
N LYS A 62 13.63 3.83 -17.40
CA LYS A 62 14.96 4.14 -17.94
C LYS A 62 15.92 4.31 -16.78
N ASN A 63 17.06 3.62 -16.78
CA ASN A 63 18.03 3.65 -15.69
C ASN A 63 17.41 3.32 -14.30
N SER A 64 16.43 2.41 -14.26
CA SER A 64 15.67 2.05 -13.06
C SER A 64 14.76 3.15 -12.49
N GLU A 65 14.51 4.22 -13.25
CA GLU A 65 13.57 5.28 -12.90
C GLU A 65 12.35 5.24 -13.83
N PRO A 66 11.12 5.45 -13.31
CA PRO A 66 9.94 5.49 -14.15
C PRO A 66 9.95 6.74 -15.04
N VAL A 67 9.58 6.54 -16.30
CA VAL A 67 9.52 7.59 -17.31
C VAL A 67 8.08 7.79 -17.73
N PHE A 68 7.60 9.03 -17.56
CA PHE A 68 6.26 9.45 -17.98
C PHE A 68 6.37 10.44 -19.13
N THR A 69 5.39 10.42 -20.04
CA THR A 69 5.28 11.43 -21.10
C THR A 69 4.92 12.79 -20.51
N GLU A 70 5.12 13.87 -21.27
CA GLU A 70 4.73 15.21 -20.82
C GLU A 70 3.20 15.32 -20.62
N GLU A 71 2.41 14.66 -21.47
CA GLU A 71 0.95 14.59 -21.29
C GLU A 71 0.58 13.92 -19.96
N GLN A 72 1.25 12.81 -19.62
CA GLN A 72 1.04 12.10 -18.35
C GLN A 72 1.42 12.96 -17.15
N LYS A 73 2.52 13.69 -17.22
CA LYS A 73 2.95 14.58 -16.14
C LYS A 73 1.96 15.70 -15.89
N VAL A 74 1.43 16.32 -16.94
CA VAL A 74 0.41 17.36 -16.83
C VAL A 74 -0.91 16.78 -16.33
N LYS A 75 -1.37 15.69 -16.93
CA LYS A 75 -2.67 15.06 -16.63
C LYS A 75 -2.77 14.57 -15.18
N TYR A 76 -1.69 14.00 -14.64
CA TYR A 76 -1.68 13.40 -13.30
C TYR A 76 -0.86 14.19 -12.26
N GLY A 77 -0.33 15.36 -12.61
CA GLY A 77 0.44 16.21 -11.70
C GLY A 77 1.75 15.57 -11.22
N LEU A 78 2.48 14.85 -12.10
CA LEU A 78 3.65 14.04 -11.75
C LEU A 78 4.98 14.81 -11.76
N VAL A 79 4.93 16.13 -11.60
CA VAL A 79 6.08 17.03 -11.81
C VAL A 79 7.26 16.71 -10.85
N ASP A 80 6.99 16.07 -9.70
CA ASP A 80 7.97 15.72 -8.66
C ASP A 80 8.30 14.22 -8.53
N VAL A 81 7.81 13.35 -9.42
CA VAL A 81 8.00 11.87 -9.27
C VAL A 81 9.45 11.41 -9.59
N VAL A 82 10.35 12.34 -9.94
CA VAL A 82 11.71 12.08 -10.45
C VAL A 82 12.80 12.10 -9.37
N SER A 83 12.49 11.87 -8.10
CA SER A 83 13.51 11.77 -7.04
C SER A 83 13.37 10.45 -6.27
N ASN A 84 14.05 9.42 -6.77
CA ASN A 84 14.24 8.13 -6.12
C ASN A 84 15.02 8.22 -4.77
N LYS A 85 15.25 9.41 -4.22
CA LYS A 85 15.86 9.61 -2.89
C LYS A 85 14.84 9.63 -1.75
N ASP A 86 13.57 9.96 -2.04
CA ASP A 86 12.51 10.04 -1.02
C ASP A 86 11.41 8.99 -1.21
N MET A 87 11.56 8.07 -2.16
CA MET A 87 10.80 6.82 -2.16
C MET A 87 11.24 6.00 -0.95
N LYS A 88 10.65 6.32 0.21
CA LYS A 88 10.41 5.32 1.24
C LYS A 88 9.50 4.29 0.58
N VAL A 89 10.11 3.32 -0.12
CA VAL A 89 9.54 1.98 -0.19
C VAL A 89 9.46 1.57 1.28
N LYS A 90 8.38 1.95 1.95
CA LYS A 90 7.96 1.25 3.14
C LYS A 90 7.81 -0.17 2.59
N ARG A 91 8.74 -1.05 2.92
CA ARG A 91 8.50 -2.48 2.79
C ARG A 91 7.76 -2.82 4.07
N SER A 92 6.74 -3.67 4.00
CA SER A 92 6.22 -4.31 5.21
C SER A 92 7.43 -4.83 5.98
N LYS A 93 7.64 -4.35 7.21
CA LYS A 93 8.86 -4.66 7.98
C LYS A 93 9.01 -6.18 8.19
N TYR A 94 7.90 -6.90 8.16
CA TYR A 94 7.84 -8.36 8.26
C TYR A 94 6.78 -8.95 7.31
N SER A 95 7.03 -10.17 6.81
CA SER A 95 6.00 -11.02 6.19
C SER A 95 5.26 -11.82 7.26
N TYR A 96 4.10 -12.38 6.90
CA TYR A 96 3.37 -13.31 7.77
C TYR A 96 4.26 -14.48 8.21
N GLU A 97 5.01 -15.09 7.28
CA GLU A 97 5.93 -16.19 7.58
C GLU A 97 7.03 -15.78 8.56
N ALA A 98 7.62 -14.59 8.40
CA ALA A 98 8.62 -14.09 9.33
C ALA A 98 8.08 -13.91 10.75
N LEU A 99 6.85 -13.40 10.88
CA LEU A 99 6.19 -13.24 12.19
C LEU A 99 5.79 -14.59 12.82
N ILE A 100 5.37 -15.56 12.01
CA ILE A 100 5.07 -16.91 12.48
C ILE A 100 6.33 -17.65 12.95
N ILE A 101 7.44 -17.55 12.21
CA ILE A 101 8.73 -18.09 12.65
C ILE A 101 9.10 -17.49 14.01
N LYS A 102 8.93 -16.18 14.18
CA LYS A 102 9.25 -15.51 15.45
C LYS A 102 8.33 -15.89 16.60
N LEU A 103 7.04 -16.12 16.33
CA LEU A 103 6.09 -16.65 17.30
C LEU A 103 6.43 -18.09 17.73
N ASN A 104 7.04 -18.89 16.85
CA ASN A 104 7.45 -20.25 17.19
C ASN A 104 8.77 -20.30 17.99
N GLU A 105 9.59 -19.25 17.92
CA GLU A 105 10.85 -19.13 18.68
C GLU A 105 10.67 -18.56 20.09
N LEU A 106 9.56 -17.87 20.35
CA LEU A 106 9.26 -17.19 21.60
C LEU A 106 8.00 -17.78 22.24
N ASP A 107 7.83 -17.63 23.55
CA ASP A 107 6.52 -17.86 24.14
C ASP A 107 5.55 -16.73 23.74
N GLU A 108 4.25 -16.96 23.88
CA GLU A 108 3.24 -16.00 23.42
C GLU A 108 3.39 -14.62 24.11
N LYS A 109 3.82 -14.61 25.38
CA LYS A 109 3.97 -13.40 26.16
C LYS A 109 5.20 -12.59 25.75
N GLU A 110 6.34 -13.25 25.49
CA GLU A 110 7.54 -12.59 24.96
C GLU A 110 7.32 -12.13 23.54
N PHE A 111 6.65 -12.93 22.71
CA PHE A 111 6.30 -12.53 21.35
C PHE A 111 5.49 -11.23 21.32
N LYS A 112 4.44 -11.12 22.16
CA LYS A 112 3.61 -9.90 22.24
C LYS A 112 4.42 -8.66 22.62
N LYS A 113 5.29 -8.78 23.63
CA LYS A 113 6.18 -7.69 24.05
C LYS A 113 7.20 -7.32 22.98
N TRP A 114 7.77 -8.33 22.33
CA TRP A 114 8.70 -8.15 21.23
C TRP A 114 8.03 -7.43 20.06
N LEU A 115 6.84 -7.87 19.65
CA LEU A 115 6.08 -7.31 18.54
C LEU A 115 5.71 -5.83 18.76
N GLU A 116 5.24 -5.48 19.97
CA GLU A 116 4.93 -4.10 20.36
C GLU A 116 6.18 -3.20 20.30
N LYS A 117 7.31 -3.68 20.84
CA LYS A 117 8.60 -2.97 20.80
C LYS A 117 9.12 -2.80 19.37
N GLU A 118 9.00 -3.83 18.56
CA GLU A 118 9.58 -3.87 17.21
C GLU A 118 8.76 -3.06 16.19
N THR A 119 7.45 -3.05 16.35
CA THR A 119 6.53 -2.32 15.45
C THR A 119 6.24 -0.90 15.94
N GLY A 120 6.33 -0.64 17.25
CA GLY A 120 5.94 0.62 17.86
C GLY A 120 4.42 0.84 17.91
N TYR A 121 3.62 -0.17 17.58
CA TYR A 121 2.17 -0.11 17.61
C TYR A 121 1.64 -0.39 19.01
N ASP A 122 0.60 0.33 19.42
CA ASP A 122 -0.15 0.03 20.64
C ASP A 122 -1.10 -1.15 20.34
N LEU A 123 -0.71 -2.35 20.77
CA LEU A 123 -1.39 -3.61 20.45
C LEU A 123 -2.30 -4.04 21.61
N ASP A 124 -3.55 -4.45 21.30
CA ASP A 124 -4.46 -4.97 22.34
C ASP A 124 -3.97 -6.33 22.84
N ARG A 125 -3.27 -6.32 23.99
CA ARG A 125 -2.66 -7.51 24.60
C ARG A 125 -3.65 -8.62 24.98
N ARG A 126 -4.96 -8.33 24.99
CA ARG A 126 -6.03 -9.32 25.21
C ARG A 126 -6.22 -10.24 24.00
N LYS A 127 -5.84 -9.79 22.80
CA LYS A 127 -5.90 -10.61 21.58
C LYS A 127 -4.84 -11.71 21.59
N SER A 128 -5.09 -12.81 20.88
CA SER A 128 -4.09 -13.86 20.68
C SER A 128 -2.92 -13.33 19.84
N ALA A 129 -1.72 -13.93 19.97
CA ALA A 129 -0.57 -13.54 19.15
C ALA A 129 -0.84 -13.61 17.64
N ARG A 130 -1.65 -14.57 17.18
CA ARG A 130 -2.01 -14.68 15.75
C ARG A 130 -2.90 -13.54 15.29
N GLU A 131 -3.88 -13.12 16.10
CA GLU A 131 -4.70 -11.95 15.79
C GLU A 131 -3.86 -10.68 15.74
N LEU A 132 -2.87 -10.55 16.62
CA LEU A 132 -1.94 -9.43 16.61
C LEU A 132 -1.03 -9.43 15.38
N ILE A 133 -0.58 -10.58 14.89
CA ILE A 133 0.15 -10.70 13.61
C ILE A 133 -0.70 -10.16 12.47
N VAL A 134 -1.96 -10.60 12.37
CA VAL A 134 -2.89 -10.15 11.32
C VAL A 134 -3.11 -8.64 11.41
N GLU A 135 -3.28 -8.11 12.61
CA GLU A 135 -3.45 -6.66 12.85
C GLU A 135 -2.22 -5.86 12.46
N VAL A 136 -1.02 -6.30 12.85
CA VAL A 136 0.25 -5.66 12.45
C VAL A 136 0.40 -5.65 10.93
N LEU A 137 0.13 -6.77 10.26
CA LEU A 137 0.22 -6.85 8.80
C LEU A 137 -0.82 -5.95 8.14
N ARG A 138 -2.02 -5.83 8.73
CA ARG A 138 -3.06 -4.90 8.26
C ARG A 138 -2.62 -3.45 8.39
N ILE A 139 -2.09 -3.05 9.56
CA ILE A 139 -1.57 -1.69 9.79
C ILE A 139 -0.42 -1.40 8.83
N GLN A 140 0.49 -2.36 8.63
CA GLN A 140 1.57 -2.22 7.66
C GLN A 140 1.04 -2.03 6.25
N ALA A 141 0.05 -2.81 5.81
CA ALA A 141 -0.59 -2.64 4.50
C ALA A 141 -1.31 -1.29 4.37
N GLU A 142 -1.95 -0.80 5.43
CA GLU A 142 -2.63 0.50 5.45
C GLU A 142 -1.64 1.68 5.41
N GLU A 143 -0.50 1.56 6.10
CA GLU A 143 0.57 2.55 6.08
C GLU A 143 1.35 2.63 4.77
N LEU A 144 1.19 1.60 3.92
CA LEU A 144 1.74 1.50 2.57
C LEU A 144 0.85 2.13 1.51
N LEU A 145 -0.43 2.36 1.80
CA LEU A 145 -1.41 3.04 0.94
C LEU A 145 -1.40 4.57 1.15
#